data_AF-A0A135S194-F1
#
_entry.id   AF-A0A135S194-F1
#
_cell.length_a   1.000
_cell.length_b   1.000
_cell.length_c   1.000
_cell.angle_alpha   90.00
_cell.angle_beta   90.00
_cell.angle_gamma   90.00
#
_symmetry.space_group_name_H-M   'P 1'
#
loop_
_entity.id
_entity.type
_entity.pdbx_description
1 polymer ?
#
loop_
_entity_poly.entity_id
_entity_poly.type
_entity_poly.pdbx_seq_one_letter_code
_entity_poly.pdbx_strand_id
1 'polypeptide(L)' 'MFFFRNKHMMVDFGTGNNNKLNWVLEDKQELIDIIETVYRGAKKGRGLVVSPKDYSTRHRY' A
#
# COMPACT_ATOMS: atom_id res chain seq x y z
N MET A 1 -4.29 -1.77 6.99
CA MET A 1 -4.04 -0.33 7.23
C MET A 1 -2.60 -0.18 7.72
N PHE A 2 -1.93 0.92 7.40
CA PHE A 2 -0.54 1.13 7.79
C PHE A 2 -0.42 2.39 8.67
N PHE A 3 0.46 2.31 9.68
CA PHE A 3 0.75 3.41 10.59
C PHE A 3 2.25 3.59 10.72
N PHE A 4 2.70 4.84 10.75
CA PHE A 4 4.09 5.19 11.02
C PHE A 4 4.15 6.39 11.95
N ARG A 5 4.81 6.25 13.12
CA ARG A 5 4.90 7.30 14.15
C ARG A 5 3.53 7.92 14.49
N ASN A 6 2.54 7.07 14.76
CA ASN A 6 1.16 7.45 15.07
C ASN A 6 0.42 8.23 13.96
N LYS A 7 0.94 8.27 12.73
CA LYS A 7 0.25 8.81 11.56
C LYS A 7 -0.24 7.66 10.68
N HIS A 8 -1.49 7.76 10.25
CA HIS A 8 -2.05 6.86 9.24
C HIS A 8 -1.37 7.11 7.90
N MET A 9 -0.97 6.04 7.24
CA MET A 9 -0.29 6.05 5.95
C MET A 9 -1.25 5.60 4.87
N MET A 10 -1.45 6.45 3.85
CA MET A 10 -2.23 6.11 2.67
C MET A 10 -1.34 5.42 1.64
N VAL A 11 -1.87 4.38 0.99
CA VAL A 11 -1.20 3.64 -0.07
C VAL A 11 -2.11 3.57 -1.26
N ASP A 12 -1.66 4.09 -2.40
CA ASP A 12 -2.38 3.99 -3.66
C ASP A 12 -2.12 2.62 -4.29
N PHE A 13 -3.18 1.82 -4.37
CA PHE A 13 -3.18 0.49 -4.97
C PHE A 13 -3.88 0.45 -6.34
N GLY A 14 -4.38 1.58 -6.85
CA GLY A 14 -5.19 1.60 -8.08
C GLY A 14 -6.63 1.10 -7.92
N THR A 15 -7.06 0.78 -6.69
CA THR A 15 -8.43 0.31 -6.37
C THR A 15 -9.40 1.43 -6.00
N GLY A 16 -8.91 2.68 -5.93
CA GLY A 16 -9.68 3.85 -5.49
C GLY A 16 -9.82 4.01 -3.97
N ASN A 17 -9.40 3.03 -3.17
CA ASN A 17 -9.36 3.13 -1.71
C ASN A 17 -7.92 3.08 -1.19
N ASN A 18 -7.40 4.24 -0.78
CA ASN A 18 -6.00 4.36 -0.37
C ASN A 18 -5.80 4.19 1.15
N ASN A 19 -6.88 4.04 1.92
CA ASN A 19 -6.80 4.02 3.38
C ASN A 19 -6.44 2.64 3.94
N LYS A 20 -6.86 1.58 3.26
CA LYS A 20 -6.72 0.19 3.72
C LYS A 20 -6.55 -0.76 2.53
N LEU A 21 -5.77 -1.81 2.76
CA LEU A 21 -5.77 -3.00 1.92
C LEU A 21 -6.93 -3.90 2.41
N ASN A 22 -7.90 -4.18 1.54
CA ASN A 22 -9.16 -4.89 1.88
C ASN A 22 -9.32 -6.26 1.21
N TRP A 23 -8.27 -6.77 0.56
CA TRP A 23 -8.24 -8.09 -0.05
C TRP A 23 -7.10 -8.94 0.51
N VAL A 24 -7.14 -10.23 0.22
CA VAL A 24 -6.07 -11.17 0.59
C VAL A 24 -4.94 -11.07 -0.44
N LEU A 25 -3.71 -10.92 0.03
CA LEU A 25 -2.50 -11.07 -0.80
C LEU A 25 -2.07 -12.53 -0.77
N GLU A 26 -1.95 -13.16 -1.94
CA GLU A 26 -1.51 -14.56 -2.07
C GLU A 26 0.01 -14.69 -2.03
N ASP A 27 0.72 -13.70 -2.58
CA ASP A 27 2.17 -13.69 -2.63
C ASP A 27 2.76 -12.96 -1.40
N LYS A 28 3.68 -13.66 -0.72
CA LYS A 28 4.42 -13.11 0.41
C LYS A 28 5.37 -11.99 -0.02
N GLN A 29 5.93 -12.07 -1.24
CA GLN A 29 6.86 -11.06 -1.74
C GLN A 29 6.13 -9.73 -1.97
N GLU A 30 4.89 -9.77 -2.50
CA GLU A 30 4.05 -8.56 -2.66
C GLU A 30 3.85 -7.81 -1.35
N LEU A 31 3.62 -8.54 -0.25
CA LEU A 31 3.45 -7.91 1.05
C LEU A 31 4.75 -7.23 1.53
N ILE A 32 5.90 -7.87 1.33
CA ILE A 32 7.22 -7.32 1.69
C ILE A 32 7.48 -6.03 0.90
N ASP A 33 7.25 -6.04 -0.40
CA ASP A 33 7.49 -4.90 -1.29
C ASP A 33 6.59 -3.71 -0.94
N ILE A 34 5.31 -3.97 -0.58
CA ILE A 34 4.38 -2.93 -0.11
C ILE A 34 4.90 -2.32 1.19
N ILE A 35 5.28 -3.14 2.18
CA ILE A 35 5.78 -2.65 3.48
C ILE A 35 7.05 -1.83 3.29
N GLU A 36 7.96 -2.27 2.43
CA GLU A 36 9.20 -1.54 2.12
C GLU A 36 8.88 -0.17 1.51
N THR A 37 7.95 -0.12 0.57
CA THR A 37 7.53 1.12 -0.10
C THR A 37 6.89 2.09 0.89
N VAL A 38 6.02 1.60 1.78
CA VAL A 38 5.44 2.38 2.87
C VAL A 38 6.52 2.92 3.80
N TYR A 39 7.47 2.09 4.24
CA TYR A 39 8.54 2.51 5.12
C TYR A 39 9.43 3.58 4.49
N ARG A 40 9.86 3.37 3.23
CA ARG A 40 10.66 4.34 2.47
C ARG A 40 9.95 5.67 2.30
N GLY A 41 8.65 5.66 1.97
CA GLY A 41 7.85 6.87 1.82
C GLY A 41 7.57 7.58 3.15
N ALA A 42 7.24 6.84 4.19
CA ALA A 42 6.99 7.37 5.53
C ALA A 42 8.25 7.99 6.15
N LYS A 43 9.43 7.37 5.95
CA LYS A 43 10.72 7.92 6.39
C LYS A 43 11.05 9.26 5.71
N LYS A 44 10.58 9.46 4.48
CA LYS A 44 10.68 10.73 3.73
C LYS A 44 9.56 11.75 4.09
N GLY A 45 8.67 11.40 5.03
CA GLY A 45 7.58 12.28 5.47
C GLY A 45 6.38 12.35 4.52
N ARG A 46 6.26 11.44 3.55
CA ARG A 46 5.09 11.38 2.65
C ARG A 46 3.91 10.73 3.38
N GLY A 47 2.72 11.32 3.30
CA GLY A 47 1.48 10.74 3.83
C GLY A 47 0.78 9.78 2.88
N LEU A 48 1.13 9.84 1.59
CA LEU A 48 0.64 8.95 0.54
C LEU A 48 1.83 8.35 -0.21
N VAL A 49 1.79 7.03 -0.39
CA VAL A 49 2.77 6.28 -1.18
C VAL A 49 2.06 5.51 -2.28
N VAL A 50 2.72 5.31 -3.41
CA VAL A 50 2.18 4.52 -4.53
C VAL A 50 2.72 3.10 -4.43
N SER A 51 1.85 2.11 -4.52
CA SER A 51 2.24 0.70 -4.55
C SER A 51 3.16 0.39 -5.74
N PRO A 52 4.16 -0.49 -5.58
CA PRO A 52 5.03 -0.91 -6.69
C PRO A 52 4.29 -1.71 -7.76
N LYS A 53 3.15 -2.33 -7.42
CA LYS A 53 2.26 -3.01 -8.36
C LYS A 53 0.89 -2.34 -8.39
N ASP A 54 0.28 -2.29 -9.57
CA ASP A 54 -1.10 -1.88 -9.76
C ASP A 54 -2.05 -3.06 -9.50
N TYR A 55 -3.05 -2.85 -8.64
CA TYR A 55 -4.08 -3.83 -8.32
C TYR A 55 -5.44 -3.49 -8.95
N SER A 56 -5.50 -2.49 -9.87
CA SER A 56 -6.72 -2.05 -10.54
C SER A 56 -7.44 -3.15 -11.35
N THR A 57 -6.71 -4.16 -11.83
CA THR A 57 -7.24 -5.25 -12.65
C THR A 57 -7.68 -6.47 -11.85
N ARG A 58 -7.37 -6.55 -10.54
CA ARG A 58 -7.73 -7.70 -9.69
C ARG A 58 -9.24 -7.86 -9.45
N HIS A 59 -10.04 -6.85 -9.80
CA HIS A 59 -11.51 -6.92 -9.77
C HIS A 59 -12.15 -6.93 -11.17
N ARG A 60 -11.35 -7.03 -12.24
CA ARG A 60 -11.86 -6.94 -13.62
C ARG A 60 -12.17 -8.28 -14.28
N TYR A 61 -11.92 -9.41 -13.62
CA TYR A 61 -12.28 -10.75 -14.11
C TYR A 61 -12.65 -11.66 -12.95
#